data_AF-A0A1Y4N4C1-F1
#
_entry.id   AF-A0A1Y4N4C1-F1
#
_cell.length_a   1.000
_cell.length_b   1.000
_cell.length_c   1.000
_cell.angle_alpha   90.00
_cell.angle_beta   90.00
_cell.angle_gamma   90.00
#
_symmetry.space_group_name_H-M   'P 1'
#
loop_
_entity.id
_entity.type
_entity.pdbx_description
1 polymer ?
#
loop_
_entity_poly.entity_id
_entity_poly.type
_entity_poly.pdbx_seq_one_letter_code
_entity_poly.pdbx_strand_id
1 'polypeptide(L)'
;MMTADGIILGSPVYMANISSSMQALLERAAVVLDMNKETLSIKYKAGASIVSLRRGGLNAVDAMNHFFLNQQMIIVGSTYWNMVYGQLPGDVETDLEGIENMKNIGQNMAYVLKRLKKSDGNDSKRI
;
A
#
# COMPACT_ATOMS: atom_id res chain seq x y z
N MET A 1 -9.08 -4.42 -7.45
CA MET A 1 -7.81 -3.74 -7.78
C MET A 1 -7.93 -2.93 -9.05
N MET A 2 -8.52 -3.46 -10.14
CA MET A 2 -8.56 -2.77 -11.44
C MET A 2 -9.28 -1.42 -11.45
N THR A 3 -10.46 -1.36 -10.84
CA THR A 3 -11.31 -0.16 -10.81
C THR A 3 -10.90 0.86 -9.74
N ALA A 4 -9.90 0.55 -8.92
CA ALA A 4 -9.48 1.43 -7.83
C ALA A 4 -8.52 2.51 -8.35
N ASP A 5 -8.63 3.75 -7.86
CA ASP A 5 -7.67 4.81 -8.17
C ASP A 5 -6.32 4.61 -7.44
N GLY A 6 -6.37 4.01 -6.25
CA GLY A 6 -5.22 3.63 -5.45
C GLY A 6 -5.53 2.43 -4.56
N ILE A 7 -4.50 1.81 -4.00
CA ILE A 7 -4.59 0.57 -3.23
C ILE A 7 -3.90 0.77 -1.88
N ILE A 8 -4.57 0.40 -0.79
CA ILE A 8 -3.96 0.29 0.54
C ILE A 8 -3.94 -1.18 0.92
N LEU A 9 -2.77 -1.71 1.25
CA LEU A 9 -2.58 -3.07 1.74
C LEU A 9 -2.34 -3.03 3.25
N GLY A 10 -3.20 -3.68 4.01
CA GLY A 10 -3.11 -3.78 5.46
C GLY A 10 -2.87 -5.21 5.91
N SER A 11 -1.84 -5.45 6.73
CA SER A 11 -1.59 -6.77 7.31
C SER A 11 -1.14 -6.69 8.77
N PRO A 12 -1.60 -7.58 9.67
CA PRO A 12 -0.88 -7.81 10.91
C PRO A 12 0.50 -8.43 10.63
N VAL A 13 1.43 -8.25 11.56
CA VAL A 13 2.76 -8.86 11.51
C VAL A 13 2.78 -10.17 12.28
N TYR A 14 3.13 -11.26 11.60
CA TYR A 14 3.39 -12.57 12.19
C TYR A 14 4.82 -13.00 11.85
N MET A 15 5.63 -13.28 12.88
CA MET A 15 7.04 -13.66 12.74
C MET A 15 7.83 -12.72 11.81
N ALA A 16 7.72 -11.40 12.06
CA ALA A 16 8.36 -10.34 11.26
C ALA A 16 7.95 -10.29 9.78
N ASN A 17 6.86 -10.95 9.39
CA ASN A 17 6.34 -10.95 8.02
C ASN A 17 4.82 -10.69 8.01
N ILE A 18 4.25 -10.55 6.82
CA ILE A 18 2.81 -10.42 6.62
C ILE A 18 2.06 -11.69 6.96
N SER A 19 0.73 -11.57 7.11
CA SER A 19 -0.15 -12.73 7.29
C SER A 19 -0.11 -13.66 6.08
N SER A 20 -0.34 -14.94 6.31
CA SER A 20 -0.43 -15.95 5.24
C SER A 20 -1.52 -15.60 4.22
N SER A 21 -2.65 -15.04 4.67
CA SER A 21 -3.72 -14.58 3.79
C SER A 21 -3.29 -13.41 2.89
N MET A 22 -2.52 -12.47 3.42
CA MET A 22 -1.96 -11.38 2.62
C MET A 22 -0.95 -11.91 1.60
N GLN A 23 -0.02 -12.77 2.04
CA GLN A 23 0.96 -13.39 1.14
C GLN A 23 0.26 -14.12 -0.03
N ALA A 24 -0.73 -14.97 0.28
CA ALA A 24 -1.49 -15.70 -0.73
C ALA A 24 -2.25 -14.77 -1.69
N LEU A 25 -2.76 -13.63 -1.21
CA LEU A 25 -3.41 -12.63 -2.06
C LEU A 25 -2.40 -12.01 -3.03
N LEU A 26 -1.24 -11.55 -2.53
CA LEU A 26 -0.23 -10.87 -3.33
C LEU A 26 0.37 -11.79 -4.39
N GLU A 27 0.68 -13.03 -4.03
CA GLU A 27 1.22 -14.02 -4.97
C GLU A 27 0.24 -14.32 -6.09
N ARG A 28 -1.04 -14.57 -5.77
CA ARG A 28 -2.05 -14.84 -6.81
C ARG A 28 -2.33 -13.62 -7.67
N ALA A 29 -2.42 -12.43 -7.05
CA ALA A 29 -2.63 -11.19 -7.80
C ALA A 29 -1.46 -10.92 -8.75
N ALA A 30 -0.22 -11.12 -8.30
CA ALA A 30 0.97 -10.93 -9.11
C ALA A 30 0.97 -11.84 -10.34
N VAL A 31 0.72 -13.15 -10.15
CA VAL A 31 0.66 -14.10 -11.28
C VAL A 31 -0.42 -13.70 -12.29
N VAL A 32 -1.62 -13.34 -11.82
CA VAL A 32 -2.71 -12.93 -12.71
C VAL A 32 -2.38 -11.66 -13.49
N LEU A 33 -1.82 -10.65 -12.83
CA LEU A 33 -1.39 -9.41 -13.49
C LEU A 33 -0.26 -9.67 -14.47
N ASP A 34 0.73 -10.48 -14.08
CA ASP A 34 1.90 -10.75 -14.89
C ASP A 34 1.60 -11.58 -16.14
N MET A 35 0.64 -12.51 -16.05
CA MET A 35 0.18 -13.30 -17.20
C MET A 35 -0.77 -12.54 -18.13
N ASN A 36 -1.32 -11.41 -17.70
CA ASN A 36 -2.33 -10.65 -18.44
C ASN A 36 -1.94 -9.17 -18.62
N LYS A 37 -0.65 -8.84 -18.73
CA LYS A 37 -0.15 -7.44 -18.76
C LYS A 37 -0.78 -6.56 -19.83
N GLU A 38 -1.22 -7.15 -20.95
CA GLU A 38 -1.86 -6.44 -22.06
C GLU A 38 -3.29 -6.00 -21.75
N THR A 39 -4.00 -6.70 -20.86
CA THR A 39 -5.42 -6.46 -20.56
C THR A 39 -5.66 -6.02 -19.12
N LEU A 40 -4.78 -6.39 -18.19
CA LEU A 40 -4.83 -6.08 -16.78
C LEU A 40 -3.56 -5.32 -16.37
N SER A 41 -3.70 -4.02 -16.13
CA SER A 41 -2.63 -3.16 -15.66
C SER A 41 -3.06 -2.32 -14.46
N ILE A 42 -2.22 -2.28 -13.43
CA ILE A 42 -2.33 -1.37 -12.28
C ILE A 42 -1.15 -0.38 -12.22
N LYS A 43 -0.41 -0.24 -13.32
CA LYS A 43 0.72 0.68 -13.43
C LYS A 43 0.30 2.10 -13.12
N TYR A 44 1.22 2.86 -12.51
CA TYR A 44 1.05 4.27 -12.12
C TYR A 44 -0.07 4.56 -11.11
N LYS A 45 -0.82 3.54 -10.64
CA LYS A 45 -1.71 3.70 -9.49
C LYS A 45 -0.88 3.93 -8.21
N ALA A 46 -1.45 4.67 -7.27
CA ALA A 46 -0.84 4.88 -5.96
C ALA A 46 -1.06 3.68 -5.04
N GLY A 47 -0.04 3.29 -4.28
CA GLY A 47 -0.07 2.16 -3.34
C GLY A 47 0.50 2.54 -1.98
N ALA A 48 -0.13 2.13 -0.87
CA ALA A 48 0.45 2.24 0.46
C ALA A 48 0.34 0.91 1.22
N SER A 49 1.46 0.48 1.79
CA SER A 49 1.56 -0.72 2.65
C SER A 49 1.45 -0.28 4.10
N ILE A 50 0.58 -0.89 4.91
CA ILE A 50 0.39 -0.57 6.33
C ILE A 50 0.41 -1.86 7.14
N VAL A 51 1.13 -1.85 8.27
CA VAL A 51 1.19 -3.00 9.17
C VAL A 51 0.79 -2.65 10.60
N SER A 52 0.13 -3.60 11.27
CA SER A 52 -0.11 -3.54 12.72
C SER A 52 0.74 -4.58 13.45
N LEU A 53 1.43 -4.18 14.51
CA LEU A 53 2.41 -5.03 15.19
C LEU A 53 2.60 -4.68 16.65
N ARG A 54 3.12 -5.62 17.44
CA ARG A 54 3.53 -5.33 18.82
C ARG A 54 4.95 -4.76 18.89
N ARG A 55 5.88 -5.32 18.11
CA ARG A 55 7.30 -4.96 18.03
C ARG A 55 7.91 -5.42 16.71
N GLY A 56 8.63 -4.54 16.02
CA GLY A 56 9.28 -4.85 14.75
C GLY A 56 8.32 -5.21 13.61
N GLY A 57 8.73 -4.99 12.37
CA GLY A 57 7.87 -5.29 11.22
C GLY A 57 8.20 -4.54 9.95
N LEU A 58 9.37 -3.89 9.87
CA LEU A 58 9.83 -3.26 8.64
C LEU A 58 9.83 -4.24 7.47
N ASN A 59 10.32 -5.47 7.69
CA ASN A 59 10.31 -6.53 6.69
C ASN A 59 8.89 -6.85 6.15
N ALA A 60 7.84 -6.72 6.98
CA ALA A 60 6.47 -6.95 6.55
C ALA A 60 5.94 -5.81 5.66
N VAL A 61 6.36 -4.57 5.93
CA VAL A 61 6.11 -3.41 5.04
C VAL A 61 6.83 -3.64 3.71
N ASP A 62 8.11 -4.03 3.75
CA ASP A 62 8.94 -4.26 2.57
C ASP A 62 8.37 -5.40 1.70
N ALA A 63 7.91 -6.48 2.33
CA ALA A 63 7.27 -7.60 1.64
C ALA A 63 6.05 -7.16 0.82
N MET A 64 5.20 -6.28 1.36
CA MET A 64 4.07 -5.71 0.60
C MET A 64 4.54 -4.70 -0.46
N ASN A 65 5.57 -3.92 -0.17
CA ASN A 65 6.13 -2.96 -1.13
C ASN A 65 6.70 -3.64 -2.38
N HIS A 66 7.29 -4.84 -2.26
CA HIS A 66 7.74 -5.61 -3.42
C HIS A 66 6.61 -5.84 -4.45
N PHE A 67 5.38 -6.06 -4.01
CA PHE A 67 4.23 -6.19 -4.92
C PHE A 67 4.01 -4.90 -5.73
N PHE A 68 3.99 -3.75 -5.06
CA PHE A 68 3.83 -2.46 -5.72
C PHE A 68 4.96 -2.16 -6.71
N LEU A 69 6.21 -2.42 -6.32
CA LEU A 69 7.37 -2.22 -7.17
C LEU A 69 7.29 -3.08 -8.45
N ASN A 70 6.99 -4.37 -8.30
CA ASN A 70 6.88 -5.28 -9.44
C ASN A 70 5.74 -4.90 -10.41
N GLN A 71 4.69 -4.25 -9.90
CA GLN A 71 3.54 -3.82 -10.69
C GLN A 71 3.62 -2.35 -11.16
N GLN A 72 4.79 -1.71 -11.03
CA GLN A 72 5.04 -0.32 -11.45
C GLN A 72 4.08 0.70 -10.81
N MET A 73 3.72 0.47 -9.55
CA MET A 73 2.90 1.38 -8.76
C MET A 73 3.74 2.42 -8.04
N ILE A 74 3.14 3.57 -7.74
CA ILE A 74 3.77 4.65 -6.98
C ILE A 74 3.56 4.36 -5.50
N ILE A 75 4.63 4.08 -4.76
CA ILE A 75 4.56 3.82 -3.32
C ILE A 75 4.44 5.14 -2.57
N VAL A 76 3.41 5.24 -1.73
CA VAL A 76 3.12 6.40 -0.90
C VAL A 76 3.54 6.10 0.53
N GLY A 77 4.48 6.90 1.01
CA GLY A 77 4.94 6.87 2.40
C GLY A 77 4.24 7.90 3.28
N SER A 78 4.77 8.03 4.49
CA SER A 78 4.29 8.96 5.51
C SER A 78 5.43 9.73 6.17
N THR A 79 5.13 10.34 7.31
CA THR A 79 6.12 10.93 8.22
C THR A 79 7.10 9.91 8.80
N TYR A 80 6.69 8.65 8.93
CA TYR A 80 7.56 7.53 9.30
C TYR A 80 7.17 6.25 8.54
N TRP A 81 7.84 5.13 8.82
CA TRP A 81 7.44 3.84 8.28
C TRP A 81 5.96 3.57 8.57
N ASN A 82 5.24 3.05 7.59
CA ASN A 82 3.78 2.87 7.63
C ASN A 82 3.35 1.73 8.59
N MET A 83 3.50 1.96 9.89
CA MET A 83 3.27 0.99 10.95
C MET A 83 2.44 1.60 12.08
N VAL A 84 1.67 0.75 12.76
CA VAL A 84 0.98 1.06 14.02
C VAL A 84 1.25 -0.02 15.06
N TYR A 85 1.34 0.38 16.32
CA TYR A 85 1.69 -0.47 17.44
C TYR A 85 0.47 -0.89 18.26
N GLY A 86 0.31 -2.20 18.50
CA GLY A 86 -0.74 -2.75 19.34
C GLY A 86 -0.57 -4.26 19.56
N GLN A 87 -0.86 -4.75 20.76
CA GLN A 87 -0.78 -6.19 21.07
C GLN A 87 -2.13 -6.89 20.86
N LEU A 88 -3.21 -6.25 21.31
CA LEU A 88 -4.59 -6.71 21.20
C LEU A 88 -5.38 -5.83 20.23
N PRO A 89 -6.49 -6.34 19.67
CA PRO A 89 -7.42 -5.51 18.90
C PRO A 89 -7.84 -4.28 19.72
N GLY A 90 -7.68 -3.09 19.12
CA GLY A 90 -7.98 -1.81 19.78
C GLY A 90 -6.77 -1.11 20.40
N ASP A 91 -5.68 -1.82 20.75
CA ASP A 91 -4.50 -1.18 21.36
C ASP A 91 -3.87 -0.10 20.47
N VAL A 92 -4.01 -0.25 19.15
CA VAL A 92 -3.56 0.73 18.15
C VAL A 92 -4.21 2.10 18.33
N GLU A 93 -5.36 2.20 19.01
CA GLU A 93 -6.01 3.47 19.32
C GLU A 93 -5.21 4.31 20.33
N THR A 94 -4.33 3.67 21.10
CA THR A 94 -3.46 4.32 22.07
C THR A 94 -2.10 4.71 21.49
N ASP A 95 -1.76 4.22 20.29
CA ASP A 95 -0.57 4.60 19.54
C ASP A 95 -0.80 5.93 18.81
N LEU A 96 -0.68 7.04 19.56
CA LEU A 96 -0.94 8.38 19.03
C LEU A 96 -0.01 8.74 17.86
N GLU A 97 1.25 8.31 17.91
CA GLU A 97 2.22 8.53 16.83
C GLU A 97 1.84 7.72 15.58
N GLY A 98 1.51 6.44 15.75
CA GLY A 98 1.01 5.60 14.67
C GLY A 98 -0.27 6.14 14.04
N ILE A 99 -1.23 6.62 14.85
CA ILE A 99 -2.46 7.25 14.35
C ILE A 99 -2.14 8.49 13.51
N GLU A 100 -1.26 9.37 13.99
CA GLU A 100 -0.87 10.56 13.24
C GLU A 100 -0.15 10.18 11.94
N ASN A 101 0.70 9.17 12.00
CA ASN A 101 1.33 8.59 10.83
C ASN A 101 0.30 8.04 9.82
N MET A 102 -0.79 7.40 10.26
CA MET A 102 -1.86 6.94 9.38
C MET A 102 -2.65 8.09 8.75
N LYS A 103 -2.90 9.18 9.50
CA LYS A 103 -3.51 10.40 8.94
C LYS A 103 -2.63 10.98 7.84
N ASN A 104 -1.32 11.05 8.07
CA ASN A 104 -0.35 11.54 7.09
C ASN A 104 -0.31 10.67 5.82
N ILE A 105 -0.38 9.33 5.94
CA ILE A 105 -0.53 8.44 4.77
C ILE A 105 -1.80 8.79 4.00
N GLY A 106 -2.93 8.95 4.69
CA GLY A 106 -4.20 9.30 4.07
C GLY A 106 -4.15 10.62 3.31
N GLN A 107 -3.52 11.63 3.89
CA GLN A 107 -3.31 12.94 3.25
C GLN A 107 -2.39 12.83 2.04
N ASN A 108 -1.28 12.10 2.15
CA ASN A 108 -0.33 11.87 1.05
C ASN A 108 -0.97 11.09 -0.09
N MET A 109 -1.74 10.04 0.23
CA MET A 109 -2.51 9.27 -0.75
C MET A 109 -3.50 10.17 -1.48
N ALA A 110 -4.28 10.97 -0.76
CA ALA A 110 -5.22 11.90 -1.35
C ALA A 110 -4.53 12.94 -2.25
N TYR A 111 -3.36 13.44 -1.85
CA TYR A 111 -2.56 14.37 -2.64
C TYR A 111 -2.08 13.73 -3.95
N VAL A 112 -1.47 12.55 -3.88
CA VAL A 112 -0.97 11.82 -5.06
C VAL A 112 -2.12 11.49 -6.02
N LEU A 113 -3.22 10.93 -5.52
CA LEU A 113 -4.38 10.58 -6.34
C LEU A 113 -4.98 11.79 -7.06
N LYS A 114 -5.08 12.94 -6.38
CA LYS A 114 -5.56 14.20 -7.00
C LYS A 114 -4.62 14.66 -8.12
N ARG A 115 -3.30 14.45 -7.98
CA ARG A 115 -2.31 14.82 -9.00
C ARG A 115 -2.37 13.90 -10.21
N LEU A 116 -2.50 12.58 -9.99
CA LEU A 116 -2.62 11.59 -11.06
C LEU A 116 -3.90 11.78 -11.88
N LYS A 117 -5.05 12.03 -11.23
CA LYS A 117 -6.30 12.32 -11.97
C LYS A 117 -6.21 13.59 -12.83
N LYS A 118 -5.44 14.59 -12.39
CA LYS A 118 -5.28 15.84 -13.13
C LYS A 118 -4.37 15.68 -14.36
N SER A 119 -3.34 14.83 -14.28
CA SER A 119 -2.48 14.53 -15.44
C SER A 119 -3.25 13.79 -16.54
N ASP A 120 -4.08 12.80 -16.19
CA ASP A 120 -4.84 12.03 -17.18
C ASP A 120 -5.81 12.90 -18.00
N GLY A 121 -6.34 13.99 -17.41
CA GLY A 121 -7.18 14.95 -18.10
C GLY A 121 -6.45 15.95 -19.01
N ASN A 122 -5.14 16.18 -18.78
CA ASN A 122 -4.34 17.19 -19.48
C ASN A 122 -3.33 16.58 -20.47
N ASP A 123 -2.92 15.34 -20.28
CA ASP A 123 -1.88 14.66 -21.05
C ASP A 123 -2.40 13.99 -22.34
N SER A 124 -3.72 13.97 -22.57
CA SER A 124 -4.30 13.66 -23.90
C SER A 124 -3.86 14.63 -25.02
N LYS A 125 -3.07 15.66 -24.69
CA LYS A 125 -2.48 16.61 -25.64
C LYS A 125 -0.94 16.60 -25.70
N ARG A 126 -0.24 15.72 -24.97
CA ARG A 126 1.23 15.81 -24.82
C ARG A 126 2.01 14.49 -24.86
N ILE A 127 1.39 13.40 -25.31
CA ILE A 127 2.10 12.15 -25.64
C ILE A 127 1.87 11.82 -27.11
#